data_AF-J2ZSU5-F1
#
_entry.id   AF-J2ZSU5-F1
#
_cell.length_a   1.000
_cell.length_b   1.000
_cell.length_c   1.000
_cell.angle_alpha   90.00
_cell.angle_beta   90.00
_cell.angle_gamma   90.00
#
_symmetry.space_group_name_H-M   'P 1'
#
loop_
_entity.id
_entity.type
_entity.pdbx_description
1 polymer ?
#
loop_
_entity_poly.entity_id
_entity_poly.type
_entity_poly.pdbx_seq_one_letter_code
_entity_poly.pdbx_strand_id
1 'polypeptide(L)'
;MTDAAAPVPDLSGIPASIPATDPLAPYDAVLLLSYGGPRRPEDVLPFMRNATAGRGVPDSRLLEVSGHYQGFGGASPINARNAELRDALQARLTERGSTLPVVVGNRNWHPFVSQALRELADTGARHVLALPTAAFGSYSGCRQYREDLAGAAALLAAGADGSTGDGFEADAAARVGGEGGAPVDLTVDKTRPYYNTPGLLEANVDAIVEAYGALAEQGVAAADVRLVLVTHSIPLGMETSSAPTPESDGASESAGAGQPAGRPAGPREPGVAADLSTEVSYVAQHRALAAILVPEV
;
A
#
# COMPACT_ATOMS: atom_id res chain seq x y z
N MET A 1 66.71 -28.24 -19.44
CA MET A 1 65.52 -28.01 -20.29
C MET A 1 64.31 -28.26 -19.40
N THR A 2 63.99 -27.25 -18.58
CA THR A 2 62.93 -26.25 -18.77
C THR A 2 61.61 -26.75 -18.19
N ASP A 3 61.53 -26.52 -16.88
CA ASP A 3 60.32 -26.42 -16.07
C ASP A 3 59.52 -25.20 -16.57
N ALA A 4 58.26 -25.40 -16.94
CA ALA A 4 57.37 -24.35 -17.42
C ALA A 4 56.13 -24.33 -16.52
N ALA A 5 56.23 -23.58 -15.42
CA ALA A 5 55.10 -23.25 -14.56
C ALA A 5 54.05 -22.47 -15.35
N ALA A 6 52.78 -22.86 -15.22
CA ALA A 6 51.64 -22.16 -15.81
C ALA A 6 51.53 -20.72 -15.27
N PRO A 7 51.09 -19.75 -16.08
CA PRO A 7 51.01 -18.36 -15.65
C PRO A 7 49.92 -18.19 -14.59
N VAL A 8 50.29 -17.63 -13.44
CA VAL A 8 49.35 -17.15 -12.42
C VAL A 8 48.64 -15.92 -12.99
N PRO A 9 47.30 -15.86 -13.01
CA PRO A 9 46.59 -14.70 -13.54
C PRO A 9 46.91 -13.47 -12.70
N ASP A 10 47.30 -12.40 -13.40
CA ASP A 10 47.51 -11.08 -12.85
C ASP A 10 46.17 -10.48 -12.40
N LEU A 11 45.97 -10.37 -11.08
CA LEU A 11 44.78 -9.78 -10.47
C LEU A 11 44.91 -8.27 -10.27
N SER A 12 45.98 -7.63 -10.77
CA SER A 12 46.16 -6.18 -10.70
C SER A 12 45.28 -5.47 -11.74
N GLY A 13 43.99 -5.39 -11.40
CA GLY A 13 42.99 -4.78 -12.26
C GLY A 13 41.54 -5.07 -11.90
N ILE A 14 41.26 -5.88 -10.86
CA ILE A 14 39.89 -6.01 -10.36
C ILE A 14 39.48 -4.64 -9.79
N PRO A 15 38.48 -3.95 -10.38
CA PRO A 15 37.98 -2.71 -9.81
C PRO A 15 37.56 -2.96 -8.37
N ALA A 16 37.98 -2.08 -7.45
CA ALA A 16 37.40 -2.00 -6.13
C ALA A 16 35.87 -1.96 -6.29
N SER A 17 35.18 -2.95 -5.69
CA SER A 17 33.73 -3.13 -5.64
C SER A 17 32.93 -2.06 -6.38
N ILE A 18 32.25 -2.43 -7.47
CA ILE A 18 31.10 -1.65 -7.94
C ILE A 18 30.25 -1.38 -6.67
N PRO A 19 29.94 -0.12 -6.32
CA PRO A 19 29.10 0.14 -5.16
C PRO A 19 27.83 -0.67 -5.37
N ALA A 20 27.51 -1.56 -4.42
CA ALA A 20 26.30 -2.34 -4.49
C ALA A 20 25.16 -1.34 -4.72
N THR A 21 24.49 -1.47 -5.86
CA THR A 21 23.27 -0.70 -6.14
C THR A 21 22.33 -0.92 -4.96
N ASP A 22 21.62 0.15 -4.55
CA ASP A 22 20.64 0.07 -3.47
C ASP A 22 19.79 -1.21 -3.65
N PRO A 23 19.54 -2.00 -2.59
CA PRO A 23 18.79 -3.25 -2.70
C PRO A 23 17.36 -3.06 -3.24
N LEU A 24 16.85 -1.82 -3.24
CA LEU A 24 15.57 -1.46 -3.84
C LEU A 24 15.70 -0.84 -5.25
N ALA A 25 16.88 -0.86 -5.88
CA ALA A 25 16.99 -0.49 -7.29
C ALA A 25 15.98 -1.30 -8.14
N PRO A 26 15.27 -0.68 -9.10
CA PRO A 26 15.51 0.64 -9.69
C PRO A 26 14.71 1.81 -9.04
N TYR A 27 14.18 1.64 -7.84
CA TYR A 27 13.38 2.67 -7.18
C TYR A 27 14.24 3.77 -6.55
N ASP A 28 13.68 4.98 -6.48
CA ASP A 28 14.27 6.15 -5.86
C ASP A 28 13.67 6.45 -4.47
N ALA A 29 12.48 5.92 -4.19
CA ALA A 29 11.77 6.13 -2.93
C ALA A 29 10.72 5.04 -2.67
N VAL A 30 10.34 4.89 -1.40
CA VAL A 30 9.20 4.07 -0.99
C VAL A 30 8.07 4.98 -0.49
N LEU A 31 6.89 4.82 -1.07
CA LEU A 31 5.67 5.47 -0.63
C LEU A 31 4.85 4.51 0.24
N LEU A 32 4.81 4.73 1.55
CA LEU A 32 3.86 4.08 2.45
C LEU A 32 2.48 4.71 2.24
N LEU A 33 1.66 4.02 1.45
CA LEU A 33 0.37 4.53 1.00
C LEU A 33 -0.74 4.08 1.95
N SER A 34 -1.35 5.02 2.67
CA SER A 34 -2.31 4.70 3.73
C SER A 34 -3.67 5.37 3.52
N TYR A 35 -4.64 5.03 4.37
CA TYR A 35 -5.99 5.60 4.29
C TYR A 35 -6.00 7.09 4.68
N GLY A 36 -5.17 7.47 5.65
CA GLY A 36 -5.16 8.79 6.28
C GLY A 36 -6.31 8.99 7.27
N GLY A 37 -6.21 10.00 8.12
CA GLY A 37 -7.27 10.35 9.06
C GLY A 37 -7.17 11.79 9.55
N PRO A 38 -8.25 12.34 10.13
CA PRO A 38 -8.26 13.70 10.67
C PRO A 38 -7.17 13.87 11.73
N ARG A 39 -6.52 15.03 11.80
CA ARG A 39 -5.43 15.30 12.76
C ARG A 39 -5.89 16.04 14.01
N ARG A 40 -7.11 16.58 13.98
CA ARG A 40 -7.71 17.42 15.02
C ARG A 40 -9.23 17.44 14.85
N PRO A 41 -10.00 17.84 15.88
CA PRO A 41 -11.46 17.83 15.83
C PRO A 41 -12.06 18.53 14.60
N GLU A 42 -11.48 19.65 14.17
CA GLU A 42 -11.98 20.46 13.07
C GLU A 42 -11.82 19.77 11.71
N ASP A 43 -10.88 18.81 11.61
CA ASP A 43 -10.63 18.03 10.40
C ASP A 43 -11.69 16.94 10.19
N VAL A 44 -12.41 16.54 11.25
CA VAL A 44 -13.24 15.31 11.25
C VAL A 44 -14.36 15.38 10.21
N LEU A 45 -15.18 16.43 10.21
CA LEU A 45 -16.29 16.54 9.27
C LEU A 45 -15.82 16.67 7.81
N PRO A 46 -14.84 17.55 7.47
CA PRO A 46 -14.25 17.60 6.14
C PRO A 46 -13.66 16.26 5.67
N PHE A 47 -12.93 15.56 6.55
CA PHE A 47 -12.42 14.23 6.27
C PHE A 47 -13.53 13.24 5.93
N MET A 48 -14.60 13.22 6.74
CA MET A 48 -15.73 12.31 6.54
C MET A 48 -16.48 12.59 5.25
N ARG A 49 -16.64 13.86 4.86
CA ARG A 49 -17.21 14.25 3.57
C ARG A 49 -16.35 13.74 2.41
N ASN A 50 -15.03 13.89 2.48
CA ASN A 50 -14.12 13.33 1.49
C ASN A 50 -14.19 11.80 1.43
N ALA A 51 -14.03 11.12 2.56
CA ALA A 51 -14.04 9.66 2.65
C ALA A 51 -15.35 9.03 2.15
N THR A 52 -16.45 9.79 2.19
CA THR A 52 -17.78 9.37 1.72
C THR A 52 -18.22 10.08 0.44
N ALA A 53 -17.33 10.80 -0.23
CA ALA A 53 -17.64 11.55 -1.45
C ALA A 53 -18.30 10.64 -2.50
N GLY A 54 -19.33 11.16 -3.16
CA GLY A 54 -20.13 10.42 -4.15
C GLY A 54 -21.14 9.42 -3.56
N ARG A 55 -21.20 9.24 -2.23
CA ARG A 55 -22.16 8.32 -1.58
C ARG A 55 -23.42 9.00 -1.03
N GLY A 56 -23.50 10.33 -1.09
CA GLY A 56 -24.67 11.09 -0.65
C GLY A 56 -24.99 10.94 0.84
N VAL A 57 -23.98 10.71 1.68
CA VAL A 57 -24.18 10.56 3.13
C VAL A 57 -24.40 11.95 3.75
N PRO A 58 -25.55 12.21 4.42
CA PRO A 58 -25.81 13.51 5.01
C PRO A 58 -24.91 13.78 6.21
N ASP A 59 -24.58 15.05 6.44
CA ASP A 59 -23.70 15.48 7.56
C ASP A 59 -24.19 14.99 8.92
N SER A 60 -25.50 14.94 9.15
CA SER A 60 -26.06 14.41 10.40
C SER A 60 -25.60 12.97 10.67
N ARG A 61 -25.55 12.14 9.63
CA ARG A 61 -25.03 10.77 9.72
C ARG A 61 -23.52 10.75 9.87
N LEU A 62 -22.80 11.64 9.18
CA LEU A 62 -21.33 11.76 9.33
C LEU A 62 -20.94 12.15 10.75
N LEU A 63 -21.66 13.09 11.36
CA LEU A 63 -21.45 13.52 12.75
C LEU A 63 -21.73 12.40 13.75
N GLU A 64 -22.81 11.64 13.54
CA GLU A 64 -23.14 10.47 14.36
C GLU A 64 -22.01 9.43 14.36
N VAL A 65 -21.52 9.05 13.16
CA VAL A 65 -20.42 8.07 13.03
C VAL A 65 -19.05 8.66 13.37
N SER A 66 -18.94 9.98 13.53
CA SER A 66 -17.71 10.66 13.94
C SER A 66 -17.50 10.64 15.45
N GLY A 67 -18.50 10.19 16.24
CA GLY A 67 -18.39 10.11 17.69
C GLY A 67 -17.19 9.30 18.19
N HIS A 68 -16.67 8.39 17.35
CA HIS A 68 -15.55 7.52 17.68
C HIS A 68 -14.25 8.34 17.81
N TYR A 69 -14.11 9.41 17.02
CA TYR A 69 -12.95 10.31 17.09
C TYR A 69 -12.94 11.14 18.37
N GLN A 70 -14.10 11.39 18.98
CA GLN A 70 -14.17 12.14 20.25
C GLN A 70 -13.41 11.40 21.37
N GLY A 71 -13.46 10.06 21.38
CA GLY A 71 -12.66 9.23 22.29
C GLY A 71 -11.14 9.39 22.13
N PHE A 72 -10.69 9.95 21.00
CA PHE A 72 -9.27 10.21 20.69
C PHE A 72 -8.97 11.71 20.56
N GLY A 73 -9.75 12.58 21.21
CA GLY A 73 -9.54 14.02 21.16
C GLY A 73 -9.76 14.64 19.77
N GLY A 74 -10.55 13.99 18.92
CA GLY A 74 -10.84 14.41 17.55
C GLY A 74 -9.75 14.10 16.52
N ALA A 75 -8.69 13.38 16.91
CA ALA A 75 -7.61 12.97 16.02
C ALA A 75 -7.66 11.46 15.77
N SER A 76 -7.39 11.05 14.53
CA SER A 76 -7.25 9.64 14.20
C SER A 76 -5.89 9.10 14.64
N PRO A 77 -5.83 8.00 15.41
CA PRO A 77 -4.56 7.38 15.81
C PRO A 77 -3.78 6.80 14.62
N ILE A 78 -4.43 6.61 13.46
CA ILE A 78 -3.78 6.07 12.26
C ILE A 78 -2.56 6.89 11.82
N ASN A 79 -2.58 8.22 12.03
CA ASN A 79 -1.50 9.09 11.61
C ASN A 79 -0.22 8.81 12.42
N ALA A 80 -0.34 8.62 13.73
CA ALA A 80 0.77 8.24 14.60
C ALA A 80 1.27 6.84 14.26
N ARG A 81 0.36 5.87 14.06
CA ARG A 81 0.73 4.50 13.67
C ARG A 81 1.41 4.41 12.30
N ASN A 82 0.99 5.22 11.33
CA ASN A 82 1.67 5.32 10.03
C ASN A 82 3.09 5.90 10.17
N ALA A 83 3.29 6.89 11.06
CA ALA A 83 4.60 7.46 11.32
C ALA A 83 5.53 6.42 11.99
N GLU A 84 5.03 5.69 12.99
CA GLU A 84 5.75 4.58 13.63
C GLU A 84 6.13 3.50 12.61
N LEU A 85 5.19 3.10 11.75
CA LEU A 85 5.43 2.10 10.71
C LEU A 85 6.46 2.59 9.67
N ARG A 86 6.37 3.85 9.23
CA ARG A 86 7.36 4.48 8.35
C ARG A 86 8.75 4.43 8.96
N ASP A 87 8.89 4.83 10.22
CA ASP A 87 10.18 4.90 10.90
C ASP A 87 10.78 3.51 11.11
N ALA A 88 9.96 2.53 11.52
CA ALA A 88 10.37 1.14 11.64
C ALA A 88 10.80 0.55 10.27
N LEU A 89 10.05 0.84 9.20
CA LEU A 89 10.38 0.39 7.85
C LEU A 89 11.68 1.04 7.36
N GLN A 90 11.85 2.35 7.55
CA GLN A 90 13.07 3.07 7.21
C GLN A 90 14.29 2.47 7.93
N ALA A 91 14.17 2.20 9.23
CA ALA A 91 15.24 1.58 10.01
C ALA A 91 15.61 0.20 9.47
N ARG A 92 14.61 -0.67 9.20
CA ARG A 92 14.86 -2.02 8.65
C ARG A 92 15.45 -1.99 7.24
N LEU A 93 15.05 -1.05 6.39
CA LEU A 93 15.64 -0.88 5.07
C LEU A 93 17.09 -0.38 5.16
N THR A 94 17.37 0.53 6.10
CA THR A 94 18.72 1.05 6.37
C THR A 94 19.66 -0.05 6.86
N GLU A 95 19.19 -0.89 7.80
CA GLU A 95 19.93 -2.08 8.26
C GLU A 95 20.26 -3.05 7.11
N ARG A 96 19.43 -3.08 6.06
CA ARG A 96 19.61 -3.91 4.87
C ARG A 96 20.39 -3.20 3.75
N GLY A 97 20.90 -1.99 4.01
CA GLY A 97 21.74 -1.24 3.07
C GLY A 97 20.99 -0.33 2.10
N SER A 98 19.68 -0.15 2.25
CA SER A 98 18.91 0.84 1.46
C SER A 98 19.05 2.24 2.07
N THR A 99 19.26 3.22 1.20
CA THR A 99 19.28 4.66 1.54
C THR A 99 18.04 5.40 1.08
N LEU A 100 17.12 4.71 0.40
CA LEU A 100 15.91 5.33 -0.13
C LEU A 100 15.03 5.90 0.99
N PRO A 101 14.42 7.09 0.78
CA PRO A 101 13.47 7.65 1.72
C PRO A 101 12.15 6.87 1.70
N VAL A 102 11.58 6.66 2.89
CA VAL A 102 10.21 6.17 3.08
C VAL A 102 9.32 7.34 3.48
N VAL A 103 8.33 7.68 2.65
CA VAL A 103 7.38 8.78 2.92
C VAL A 103 5.95 8.26 3.01
N VAL A 104 5.09 8.99 3.73
CA VAL A 104 3.66 8.65 3.84
C VAL A 104 2.87 9.49 2.84
N GLY A 105 2.01 8.83 2.07
CA GLY A 105 0.94 9.49 1.32
C GLY A 105 -0.39 8.84 1.64
N ASN A 106 -1.45 9.64 1.69
CA ASN A 106 -2.75 9.20 2.15
C ASN A 106 -3.82 9.37 1.07
N ARG A 107 -4.84 8.52 1.13
CA ARG A 107 -5.98 8.57 0.22
C ARG A 107 -6.97 9.67 0.57
N ASN A 108 -7.31 9.79 1.86
CA ASN A 108 -8.47 10.58 2.29
C ASN A 108 -8.13 11.78 3.17
N TRP A 109 -6.87 12.00 3.53
CA TRP A 109 -6.46 13.18 4.29
C TRP A 109 -5.01 13.54 4.00
N HIS A 110 -4.55 14.70 4.44
CA HIS A 110 -3.18 15.15 4.19
C HIS A 110 -2.11 14.33 4.96
N PRO A 111 -0.86 14.22 4.44
CA PRO A 111 -0.49 14.56 3.06
C PRO A 111 -1.18 13.58 2.08
N PHE A 112 -1.89 14.12 1.09
CA PHE A 112 -2.50 13.30 0.06
C PHE A 112 -1.41 12.63 -0.78
N VAL A 113 -1.74 11.50 -1.41
CA VAL A 113 -0.81 10.80 -2.31
C VAL A 113 -0.27 11.72 -3.41
N SER A 114 -1.09 12.65 -3.92
CA SER A 114 -0.67 13.68 -4.89
C SER A 114 0.40 14.62 -4.33
N GLN A 115 0.26 15.07 -3.09
CA GLN A 115 1.26 15.89 -2.40
C GLN A 115 2.56 15.12 -2.18
N ALA A 116 2.48 13.90 -1.65
CA ALA A 116 3.66 13.08 -1.38
C ALA A 116 4.44 12.76 -2.66
N LEU A 117 3.76 12.40 -3.75
CA LEU A 117 4.43 12.16 -5.03
C LEU A 117 5.02 13.44 -5.64
N ARG A 118 4.37 14.60 -5.46
CA ARG A 118 4.93 15.89 -5.87
C ARG A 118 6.24 16.18 -5.14
N GLU A 119 6.24 16.08 -3.82
CA GLU A 119 7.44 16.29 -2.99
C GLU A 119 8.58 15.35 -3.39
N LEU A 120 8.29 14.06 -3.61
CA LEU A 120 9.28 13.10 -4.11
C LEU A 120 9.80 13.50 -5.50
N ALA A 121 8.92 13.88 -6.43
CA ALA A 121 9.33 14.31 -7.75
C ALA A 121 10.23 15.57 -7.72
N ASP A 122 9.96 16.51 -6.81
CA ASP A 122 10.75 17.75 -6.63
C ASP A 122 12.15 17.47 -6.07
N THR A 123 12.29 16.40 -5.29
CA THR A 123 13.59 15.92 -4.78
C THR A 123 14.33 15.04 -5.79
N GLY A 124 13.74 14.78 -6.96
CA GLY A 124 14.39 14.10 -8.08
C GLY A 124 13.94 12.66 -8.33
N ALA A 125 13.03 12.10 -7.50
CA ALA A 125 12.53 10.74 -7.71
C ALA A 125 11.75 10.61 -9.03
N ARG A 126 11.91 9.50 -9.74
CA ARG A 126 11.21 9.17 -10.98
C ARG A 126 10.57 7.79 -10.94
N HIS A 127 11.11 6.86 -10.17
CA HIS A 127 10.54 5.54 -9.93
C HIS A 127 10.24 5.36 -8.43
N VAL A 128 8.96 5.21 -8.08
CA VAL A 128 8.53 5.08 -6.68
C VAL A 128 7.89 3.72 -6.45
N LEU A 129 8.29 3.04 -5.37
CA LEU A 129 7.63 1.82 -4.91
C LEU A 129 6.55 2.16 -3.89
N ALA A 130 5.28 1.94 -4.25
CA ALA A 130 4.16 2.10 -3.34
C ALA A 130 3.89 0.81 -2.54
N LEU A 131 3.90 0.95 -1.21
CA LEU A 131 3.48 -0.07 -0.25
C LEU A 131 2.17 0.37 0.41
N PRO A 132 1.01 -0.16 0.00
CA PRO A 132 -0.24 0.09 0.71
C PRO A 132 -0.17 -0.45 2.14
N THR A 133 -0.78 0.23 3.11
CA THR A 133 -0.93 -0.32 4.47
C THR A 133 -2.01 -1.40 4.58
N ALA A 134 -2.83 -1.56 3.54
CA ALA A 134 -3.82 -2.62 3.44
C ALA A 134 -3.18 -3.90 2.86
N ALA A 135 -3.09 -4.94 3.68
CA ALA A 135 -2.46 -6.21 3.29
C ALA A 135 -3.32 -7.08 2.35
N PHE A 136 -4.63 -6.83 2.30
CA PHE A 136 -5.63 -7.68 1.65
C PHE A 136 -6.10 -7.10 0.31
N GLY A 137 -6.38 -7.98 -0.65
CA GLY A 137 -6.99 -7.64 -1.93
C GLY A 137 -8.50 -7.42 -1.78
N SER A 138 -8.97 -6.22 -2.10
CA SER A 138 -10.38 -5.88 -2.35
C SER A 138 -10.48 -4.60 -3.18
N TYR A 139 -11.67 -4.15 -3.55
CA TYR A 139 -11.80 -2.82 -4.18
C TYR A 139 -11.20 -1.73 -3.29
N SER A 140 -11.64 -1.63 -2.03
CA SER A 140 -11.18 -0.58 -1.10
C SER A 140 -9.73 -0.75 -0.65
N GLY A 141 -9.25 -2.00 -0.51
CA GLY A 141 -7.91 -2.34 -0.05
C GLY A 141 -6.84 -2.39 -1.15
N CYS A 142 -7.24 -2.47 -2.42
CA CYS A 142 -6.30 -2.63 -3.54
C CYS A 142 -6.62 -1.77 -4.76
N ARG A 143 -7.85 -1.86 -5.30
CA ARG A 143 -8.21 -1.14 -6.54
C ARG A 143 -8.19 0.38 -6.35
N GLN A 144 -8.80 0.89 -5.29
CA GLN A 144 -8.84 2.33 -5.05
C GLN A 144 -7.44 2.93 -4.83
N TYR A 145 -6.54 2.19 -4.18
CA TYR A 145 -5.13 2.59 -4.05
C TYR A 145 -4.46 2.77 -5.43
N ARG A 146 -4.76 1.91 -6.41
CA ARG A 146 -4.25 2.06 -7.78
C ARG A 146 -4.87 3.24 -8.50
N GLU A 147 -6.16 3.50 -8.30
CA GLU A 147 -6.86 4.63 -8.90
C GLU A 147 -6.34 5.97 -8.36
N ASP A 148 -6.09 6.04 -7.05
CA ASP A 148 -5.50 7.23 -6.41
C ASP A 148 -4.07 7.48 -6.90
N LEU A 149 -3.25 6.42 -7.07
CA LEU A 149 -1.93 6.52 -7.68
C LEU A 149 -1.99 7.00 -9.14
N ALA A 150 -2.90 6.44 -9.94
CA ALA A 150 -3.07 6.83 -11.34
C ALA A 150 -3.53 8.29 -11.47
N GLY A 151 -4.48 8.72 -10.63
CA GLY A 151 -4.93 10.11 -10.57
C GLY A 151 -3.80 11.06 -10.18
N ALA A 152 -3.02 10.73 -9.15
CA ALA A 152 -1.87 11.52 -8.73
C ALA A 152 -0.78 11.61 -9.80
N ALA A 153 -0.47 10.49 -10.48
CA ALA A 153 0.49 10.48 -11.58
C ALA A 153 0.01 11.34 -12.77
N ALA A 154 -1.28 11.29 -13.09
CA ALA A 154 -1.86 12.14 -14.14
C ALA A 154 -1.77 13.64 -13.81
N LEU A 155 -1.98 14.02 -12.54
CA LEU A 155 -1.80 15.40 -12.09
C LEU A 155 -0.35 15.87 -12.24
N LEU A 156 0.62 15.03 -11.86
CA LEU A 156 2.04 15.33 -12.04
C LEU A 156 2.43 15.47 -13.51
N ALA A 157 1.96 14.57 -14.36
CA ALA A 157 2.21 14.63 -15.81
C ALA A 157 1.61 15.89 -16.45
N ALA A 158 0.53 16.43 -15.89
CA ALA A 158 -0.06 17.69 -16.32
C ALA A 158 0.59 18.93 -15.69
N GLY A 159 1.39 18.78 -14.63
CA GLY A 159 1.87 19.88 -13.80
C GLY A 159 0.78 20.54 -12.94
N ALA A 160 -0.35 19.85 -12.75
CA ALA A 160 -1.49 20.38 -12.01
C ALA A 160 -1.40 20.07 -10.51
N ASP A 161 -1.87 21.00 -9.69
CA ASP A 161 -2.17 20.75 -8.27
C ASP A 161 -3.41 19.89 -8.07
N GLY A 162 -4.28 19.88 -9.09
CA GLY A 162 -5.59 19.25 -9.10
C GLY A 162 -6.68 20.09 -8.43
N SER A 163 -6.39 21.33 -8.04
CA SER A 163 -7.37 22.21 -7.41
C SER A 163 -8.55 22.45 -8.36
N THR A 164 -9.75 22.30 -7.82
CA THR A 164 -11.02 22.54 -8.50
C THR A 164 -11.35 24.03 -8.56
N GLY A 165 -10.75 24.85 -7.68
CA GLY A 165 -11.15 26.24 -7.49
C GLY A 165 -12.45 26.44 -6.71
N ASP A 166 -13.15 25.35 -6.36
CA ASP A 166 -14.43 25.36 -5.64
C ASP A 166 -14.25 25.29 -4.11
N GLY A 167 -12.99 25.38 -3.64
CA GLY A 167 -12.61 25.45 -2.23
C GLY A 167 -12.10 24.12 -1.66
N PHE A 168 -11.61 24.18 -0.43
CA PHE A 168 -10.91 23.09 0.25
C PHE A 168 -11.69 21.76 0.26
N GLU A 169 -13.02 21.81 0.43
CA GLU A 169 -13.83 20.59 0.51
C GLU A 169 -13.93 19.87 -0.83
N ALA A 170 -14.06 20.62 -1.93
CA ALA A 170 -14.07 20.06 -3.29
C ALA A 170 -12.70 19.47 -3.65
N ASP A 171 -11.63 20.18 -3.28
CA ASP A 171 -10.25 19.74 -3.48
C ASP A 171 -9.93 18.48 -2.67
N ALA A 172 -10.33 18.45 -1.39
CA ALA A 172 -10.21 17.27 -0.56
C ALA A 172 -10.98 16.08 -1.14
N ALA A 173 -12.23 16.30 -1.60
CA ALA A 173 -13.06 15.28 -2.25
C ALA A 173 -12.45 14.73 -3.56
N ALA A 174 -11.74 15.58 -4.31
CA ALA A 174 -10.95 15.19 -5.46
C ALA A 174 -9.62 14.52 -5.08
N ARG A 175 -9.28 14.45 -3.78
CA ARG A 175 -8.05 13.88 -3.22
C ARG A 175 -6.78 14.61 -3.71
N VAL A 176 -6.90 15.93 -3.83
CA VAL A 176 -5.84 16.83 -4.32
C VAL A 176 -5.34 17.74 -3.20
N GLY A 177 -4.18 18.39 -3.41
CA GLY A 177 -3.67 19.35 -2.43
C GLY A 177 -2.21 19.78 -2.59
N GLY A 178 -1.53 19.45 -3.69
CA GLY A 178 -0.16 19.93 -3.95
C GLY A 178 -0.14 21.37 -4.48
N GLU A 179 1.04 21.97 -4.64
CA GLU A 179 1.22 23.30 -5.26
C GLU A 179 1.30 23.24 -6.80
N GLY A 180 1.06 22.07 -7.40
CA GLY A 180 1.27 21.83 -8.83
C GLY A 180 2.76 21.96 -9.19
N GLY A 181 3.06 22.25 -10.45
CA GLY A 181 4.44 22.53 -10.87
C GLY A 181 4.71 22.27 -12.34
N ALA A 182 6.00 22.16 -12.68
CA ALA A 182 6.37 21.70 -14.01
C ALA A 182 5.85 20.25 -14.24
N PRO A 183 5.41 19.90 -15.44
CA PRO A 183 5.08 18.52 -15.79
C PRO A 183 6.22 17.55 -15.44
N VAL A 184 5.90 16.49 -14.70
CA VAL A 184 6.83 15.42 -14.36
C VAL A 184 6.22 14.08 -14.73
N ASP A 185 6.96 13.28 -15.49
CA ASP A 185 6.65 11.87 -15.68
C ASP A 185 7.26 11.06 -14.54
N LEU A 186 6.42 10.27 -13.86
CA LEU A 186 6.76 9.50 -12.68
C LEU A 186 6.15 8.11 -12.79
N THR A 187 6.98 7.07 -12.71
CA THR A 187 6.49 5.69 -12.63
C THR A 187 6.29 5.31 -11.18
N VAL A 188 5.11 4.76 -10.87
CA VAL A 188 4.82 4.22 -9.53
C VAL A 188 4.42 2.77 -9.64
N ASP A 189 5.23 1.88 -9.07
CA ASP A 189 4.91 0.47 -8.96
C ASP A 189 4.29 0.18 -7.60
N LYS A 190 3.16 -0.51 -7.60
CA LYS A 190 2.48 -0.92 -6.36
C LYS A 190 2.84 -2.35 -6.02
N THR A 191 3.25 -2.59 -4.79
CA THR A 191 3.37 -3.94 -4.25
C THR A 191 2.04 -4.71 -4.33
N ARG A 192 2.15 -6.03 -4.51
CA ARG A 192 1.01 -6.96 -4.43
C ARG A 192 0.44 -6.99 -3.00
N PRO A 193 -0.82 -7.45 -2.81
CA PRO A 193 -1.30 -7.81 -1.48
C PRO A 193 -0.33 -8.77 -0.78
N TYR A 194 -0.12 -8.56 0.52
CA TYR A 194 0.91 -9.24 1.32
C TYR A 194 0.33 -9.94 2.56
N TYR A 195 -0.99 -10.17 2.59
CA TYR A 195 -1.65 -10.86 3.70
C TYR A 195 -1.08 -12.27 3.99
N ASN A 196 -0.49 -12.90 2.96
CA ASN A 196 0.07 -14.25 3.00
C ASN A 196 1.59 -14.27 3.18
N THR A 197 2.21 -13.17 3.58
CA THR A 197 3.64 -13.14 3.85
C THR A 197 3.95 -13.69 5.24
N PRO A 198 5.07 -14.43 5.42
CA PRO A 198 5.46 -14.94 6.74
C PRO A 198 5.53 -13.86 7.82
N GLY A 199 6.06 -12.67 7.48
CA GLY A 199 6.18 -11.58 8.44
C GLY A 199 4.85 -11.01 8.92
N LEU A 200 3.79 -11.00 8.09
CA LEU A 200 2.47 -10.60 8.57
C LEU A 200 1.84 -11.67 9.47
N LEU A 201 2.04 -12.95 9.13
CA LEU A 201 1.58 -14.06 9.95
C LEU A 201 2.23 -14.00 11.34
N GLU A 202 3.56 -13.94 11.38
CA GLU A 202 4.37 -13.87 12.61
C GLU A 202 3.96 -12.67 13.48
N ALA A 203 3.83 -11.48 12.90
CA ALA A 203 3.38 -10.31 13.64
C ALA A 203 1.97 -10.46 14.25
N ASN A 204 1.06 -11.20 13.61
CA ASN A 204 -0.26 -11.48 14.17
C ASN A 204 -0.17 -12.54 15.28
N VAL A 205 0.63 -13.59 15.11
CA VAL A 205 0.87 -14.62 16.15
C VAL A 205 1.46 -13.95 17.40
N ASP A 206 2.52 -13.17 17.24
CA ASP A 206 3.17 -12.46 18.35
C ASP A 206 2.19 -11.58 19.14
N ALA A 207 1.36 -10.80 18.43
CA ALA A 207 0.36 -9.94 19.07
C ALA A 207 -0.72 -10.74 19.82
N ILE A 208 -1.14 -11.89 19.31
CA ILE A 208 -2.12 -12.75 19.98
C ILE A 208 -1.49 -13.41 21.21
N VAL A 209 -0.26 -13.92 21.09
CA VAL A 209 0.49 -14.52 22.20
C VAL A 209 0.74 -13.49 23.31
N GLU A 210 1.14 -12.26 22.96
CA GLU A 210 1.30 -11.15 23.91
C GLU A 210 -0.02 -10.86 24.65
N ALA A 211 -1.15 -10.80 23.94
CA ALA A 211 -2.46 -10.58 24.55
C ALA A 211 -2.88 -11.70 25.50
N TYR A 212 -2.61 -12.97 25.15
CA TYR A 212 -2.85 -14.11 26.04
C TYR A 212 -1.94 -14.06 27.27
N GLY A 213 -0.69 -13.64 27.12
CA GLY A 213 0.23 -13.39 28.24
C GLY A 213 -0.33 -12.36 29.22
N ALA A 214 -0.82 -11.22 28.70
CA ALA A 214 -1.42 -10.17 29.52
C ALA A 214 -2.70 -10.61 30.26
N LEU A 215 -3.49 -11.52 29.68
CA LEU A 215 -4.65 -12.12 30.34
C LEU A 215 -4.25 -13.13 31.42
N ALA A 216 -3.20 -13.92 31.17
CA ALA A 216 -2.66 -14.87 32.14
C ALA A 216 -2.12 -14.16 33.39
N GLU A 217 -1.45 -13.01 33.23
CA GLU A 217 -1.02 -12.15 34.34
C GLU A 217 -2.18 -11.65 35.20
N GLN A 218 -3.38 -11.55 34.63
CA GLN A 218 -4.63 -11.20 35.33
C GLN A 218 -5.35 -12.43 35.93
N GLY A 219 -4.75 -13.63 35.83
CA GLY A 219 -5.30 -14.87 36.37
C GLY A 219 -6.33 -15.55 35.48
N VAL A 220 -6.45 -15.16 34.21
CA VAL A 220 -7.35 -15.79 33.24
C VAL A 220 -6.62 -16.96 32.57
N ALA A 221 -7.17 -18.18 32.69
CA ALA A 221 -6.58 -19.34 32.02
C ALA A 221 -6.83 -19.29 30.51
N ALA A 222 -5.81 -19.62 29.70
CA ALA A 222 -5.91 -19.60 28.24
C ALA A 222 -7.08 -20.44 27.68
N ALA A 223 -7.42 -21.55 28.34
CA ALA A 223 -8.55 -22.42 27.95
C ALA A 223 -9.94 -21.74 28.05
N ASP A 224 -10.04 -20.71 28.90
CA ASP A 224 -11.26 -19.94 29.12
C ASP A 224 -11.38 -18.76 28.15
N VAL A 225 -10.32 -18.47 27.40
CA VAL A 225 -10.31 -17.39 26.39
C VAL A 225 -10.88 -17.90 25.07
N ARG A 226 -11.57 -17.00 24.34
CA ARG A 226 -12.04 -17.24 22.98
C ARG A 226 -11.41 -16.22 22.06
N LEU A 227 -10.63 -16.68 21.08
CA LEU A 227 -10.06 -15.83 20.04
C LEU A 227 -11.15 -15.51 19.00
N VAL A 228 -11.40 -14.21 18.77
CA VAL A 228 -12.32 -13.72 17.74
C VAL A 228 -11.54 -12.83 16.78
N LEU A 229 -11.38 -13.30 15.54
CA LEU A 229 -10.74 -12.52 14.48
C LEU A 229 -11.80 -11.63 13.81
N VAL A 230 -11.61 -10.31 13.90
CA VAL A 230 -12.54 -9.30 13.36
C VAL A 230 -11.86 -8.53 12.24
N THR A 231 -12.57 -8.36 11.12
CA THR A 231 -12.13 -7.53 9.98
C THR A 231 -13.24 -6.54 9.60
N HIS A 232 -12.89 -5.51 8.83
CA HIS A 232 -13.88 -4.63 8.24
C HIS A 232 -14.75 -5.40 7.25
N SER A 233 -16.07 -5.23 7.37
CA SER A 233 -17.01 -5.77 6.40
C SER A 233 -16.90 -5.00 5.08
N ILE A 234 -17.28 -5.66 3.99
CA ILE A 234 -17.39 -5.06 2.67
C ILE A 234 -18.76 -5.36 2.05
N PRO A 235 -19.28 -4.51 1.16
CA PRO A 235 -20.51 -4.80 0.42
C PRO A 235 -20.39 -6.10 -0.40
N LEU A 236 -21.51 -6.82 -0.58
CA LEU A 236 -21.51 -8.08 -1.34
C LEU A 236 -21.02 -7.92 -2.79
N GLY A 237 -21.34 -6.81 -3.45
CA GLY A 237 -20.84 -6.52 -4.80
C GLY A 237 -19.32 -6.32 -4.83
N MET A 238 -18.74 -5.77 -3.76
CA MET A 238 -17.30 -5.63 -3.60
C MET A 238 -16.64 -6.98 -3.38
N GLU A 239 -17.23 -7.84 -2.54
CA GLU A 239 -16.74 -9.20 -2.32
C GLU A 239 -16.74 -10.00 -3.63
N THR A 240 -17.84 -9.93 -4.39
CA THR A 240 -17.98 -10.62 -5.68
C THR A 240 -16.91 -10.21 -6.69
N SER A 241 -16.48 -8.94 -6.65
CA SER A 241 -15.46 -8.38 -7.56
C SER A 241 -14.04 -8.40 -6.98
N SER A 242 -13.83 -8.97 -5.79
CA SER A 242 -12.52 -9.02 -5.14
C SER A 242 -11.64 -10.19 -5.59
N ALA A 243 -12.19 -11.12 -6.38
CA ALA A 243 -11.44 -12.20 -7.03
C ALA A 243 -11.48 -12.04 -8.56
N PRO A 244 -10.44 -12.48 -9.30
CA PRO A 244 -10.49 -12.62 -10.74
C PRO A 244 -11.66 -13.50 -11.14
N THR A 245 -12.49 -13.04 -12.07
CA THR A 245 -13.48 -13.89 -12.71
C THR A 245 -12.78 -14.82 -13.72
N PRO A 246 -13.20 -16.09 -13.88
CA PRO A 246 -12.54 -17.06 -14.78
C PRO A 246 -12.58 -16.74 -16.28
N GLU A 247 -12.93 -15.52 -16.71
CA GLU A 247 -13.13 -15.19 -18.13
C GLU A 247 -12.17 -14.11 -18.61
N SER A 248 -11.03 -14.53 -19.17
CA SER A 248 -10.46 -13.91 -20.39
C SER A 248 -9.50 -14.81 -21.16
N ASP A 249 -9.60 -16.14 -21.01
CA ASP A 249 -9.05 -17.08 -21.99
C ASP A 249 -10.13 -17.43 -23.03
N GLY A 250 -10.24 -16.56 -24.04
CA GLY A 250 -10.73 -16.87 -25.39
C GLY A 250 -12.19 -17.29 -25.59
N ALA A 251 -13.04 -16.34 -26.01
CA ALA A 251 -13.99 -16.52 -27.12
C ALA A 251 -14.57 -15.16 -27.55
N SER A 252 -14.25 -14.74 -28.77
CA SER A 252 -14.98 -13.68 -29.45
C SER A 252 -16.32 -14.22 -29.94
N GLU A 253 -17.41 -13.45 -29.84
CA GLU A 253 -18.40 -13.35 -30.92
C GLU A 253 -19.01 -11.92 -30.95
N SER A 254 -18.67 -11.18 -32.01
CA SER A 254 -19.30 -9.98 -32.61
C SER A 254 -19.71 -8.81 -31.68
N ALA A 255 -19.29 -7.56 -31.88
CA ALA A 255 -19.28 -6.82 -33.15
C ALA A 255 -18.43 -5.52 -33.06
N GLY A 256 -17.75 -5.19 -34.17
CA GLY A 256 -17.60 -3.80 -34.64
C GLY A 256 -16.42 -2.94 -34.15
N ALA A 257 -15.44 -2.77 -35.04
CA ALA A 257 -14.52 -1.62 -35.19
C ALA A 257 -13.23 -1.55 -34.32
N GLY A 258 -12.18 -2.23 -34.80
CA GLY A 258 -10.81 -1.70 -35.02
C GLY A 258 -10.01 -1.12 -33.84
N GLN A 259 -9.12 -1.92 -33.25
CA GLN A 259 -7.92 -1.47 -32.51
C GLN A 259 -6.72 -2.41 -32.80
N PRO A 260 -5.47 -1.90 -32.75
CA PRO A 260 -4.29 -2.64 -33.20
C PRO A 260 -3.82 -3.70 -32.19
N ALA A 261 -3.21 -4.75 -32.72
CA ALA A 261 -2.83 -5.99 -32.04
C ALA A 261 -2.01 -5.80 -30.74
N GLY A 262 -2.46 -6.46 -29.67
CA GLY A 262 -1.73 -6.58 -28.41
C GLY A 262 -0.46 -7.45 -28.55
N ARG A 263 0.62 -7.00 -27.91
CA ARG A 263 1.91 -7.69 -27.83
C ARG A 263 1.80 -8.90 -26.89
N PRO A 264 2.38 -10.07 -27.23
CA PRO A 264 2.31 -11.25 -26.38
C PRO A 264 3.05 -11.00 -25.05
N ALA A 265 2.49 -11.53 -23.96
CA ALA A 265 3.12 -11.53 -22.65
C ALA A 265 4.53 -12.13 -22.73
N GLY A 266 5.53 -11.35 -22.29
CA GLY A 266 6.93 -11.76 -22.31
C GLY A 266 7.21 -12.93 -21.36
N PRO A 267 8.41 -13.54 -21.47
CA PRO A 267 8.82 -14.64 -20.60
C PRO A 267 8.80 -14.18 -19.13
N ARG A 268 8.17 -14.99 -18.26
CA ARG A 268 8.15 -14.77 -16.80
C ARG A 268 9.57 -14.82 -16.23
N GLU A 269 9.90 -13.89 -15.34
CA GLU A 269 11.18 -13.92 -14.63
C GLU A 269 11.28 -15.17 -13.73
N PRO A 270 12.39 -15.93 -13.79
CA PRO A 270 12.60 -17.06 -12.89
C PRO A 270 12.64 -16.61 -11.42
N GLY A 271 11.80 -17.20 -10.57
CA GLY A 271 11.79 -16.94 -9.12
C GLY A 271 10.55 -16.17 -8.60
N VAL A 272 9.70 -15.66 -9.49
CA VAL A 272 8.39 -15.11 -9.11
C VAL A 272 7.38 -16.27 -9.03
N ALA A 273 7.02 -16.67 -7.81
CA ALA A 273 5.92 -17.61 -7.59
C ALA A 273 4.63 -17.09 -8.24
N ALA A 274 3.73 -17.98 -8.67
CA ALA A 274 2.41 -17.59 -9.17
C ALA A 274 1.75 -16.62 -8.17
N ASP A 275 1.18 -15.52 -8.66
CA ASP A 275 0.56 -14.48 -7.83
C ASP A 275 -0.79 -14.97 -7.26
N LEU A 276 -0.73 -15.82 -6.24
CA LEU A 276 -1.90 -16.38 -5.56
C LEU A 276 -2.59 -15.36 -4.63
N SER A 277 -2.03 -14.16 -4.44
CA SER A 277 -2.51 -13.19 -3.45
C SER A 277 -3.80 -12.46 -3.86
N THR A 278 -4.17 -12.56 -5.14
CA THR A 278 -5.40 -11.95 -5.67
C THR A 278 -6.38 -12.97 -6.21
N GLU A 279 -6.03 -14.26 -6.33
CA GLU A 279 -6.88 -15.29 -6.95
C GLU A 279 -8.13 -15.66 -6.15
N VAL A 280 -8.23 -15.20 -4.90
CA VAL A 280 -9.35 -15.49 -4.01
C VAL A 280 -9.93 -14.21 -3.42
N SER A 281 -11.23 -14.25 -3.12
CA SER A 281 -11.99 -13.09 -2.66
C SER A 281 -11.51 -12.57 -1.30
N TYR A 282 -11.92 -11.37 -0.93
CA TYR A 282 -11.51 -10.74 0.33
C TYR A 282 -11.88 -11.60 1.55
N VAL A 283 -13.10 -12.16 1.58
CA VAL A 283 -13.51 -13.09 2.66
C VAL A 283 -12.66 -14.36 2.64
N ALA A 284 -12.35 -14.91 1.45
CA ALA A 284 -11.53 -16.10 1.34
C ALA A 284 -10.08 -15.86 1.82
N GLN A 285 -9.48 -14.70 1.54
CA GLN A 285 -8.16 -14.32 2.05
C GLN A 285 -8.14 -14.30 3.59
N HIS A 286 -9.14 -13.67 4.22
CA HIS A 286 -9.24 -13.66 5.69
C HIS A 286 -9.47 -15.04 6.28
N ARG A 287 -10.29 -15.90 5.65
CA ARG A 287 -10.47 -17.28 6.10
C ARG A 287 -9.19 -18.09 6.00
N ALA A 288 -8.44 -17.92 4.91
CA ALA A 288 -7.15 -18.59 4.73
C ALA A 288 -6.14 -18.14 5.80
N LEU A 289 -6.06 -16.84 6.07
CA LEU A 289 -5.21 -16.31 7.15
C LEU A 289 -5.61 -16.90 8.52
N ALA A 290 -6.91 -16.91 8.84
CA ALA A 290 -7.41 -17.48 10.09
C ALA A 290 -7.07 -18.97 10.23
N ALA A 291 -7.19 -19.74 9.15
CA ALA A 291 -6.87 -21.18 9.16
C ALA A 291 -5.39 -21.47 9.44
N ILE A 292 -4.49 -20.53 9.11
CA ILE A 292 -3.06 -20.64 9.38
C ILE A 292 -2.70 -20.05 10.75
N LEU A 293 -3.34 -18.94 11.16
CA LEU A 293 -3.05 -18.28 12.43
C LEU A 293 -3.48 -19.13 13.63
N VAL A 294 -4.69 -19.71 13.59
CA VAL A 294 -5.30 -20.35 14.77
C VAL A 294 -4.49 -21.55 15.28
N PRO A 295 -3.86 -22.40 14.45
CA PRO A 295 -3.00 -23.47 14.93
C PRO A 295 -1.66 -23.03 15.55
N GLU A 296 -1.18 -21.82 15.24
CA GLU A 296 0.12 -21.31 15.70
C GLU A 296 0.05 -20.58 17.05
N VAL A 297 -1.16 -20.35 17.56
CA VAL A 297 -1.46 -19.68 18.84
C VAL A 297 -1.96 -20.69 19.85
#